data_AF-A0A7X9BIG0-F1
#
_entry.id   AF-A0A7X9BIG0-F1
#
_cell.length_a   1.000
_cell.length_b   1.000
_cell.length_c   1.000
_cell.angle_alpha   90.00
_cell.angle_beta   90.00
_cell.angle_gamma   90.00
#
_symmetry.space_group_name_H-M   'P 1'
#
loop_
_entity.id
_entity.type
_entity.pdbx_description
1 polymer ?
#
loop_
_entity_poly.entity_id
_entity_poly.type
_entity_poly.pdbx_seq_one_letter_code
_entity_poly.pdbx_strand_id
1 'polypeptide(L)'
;HDEPMTLYNFSQDISGMVVEPDANHLFDANNLPMRNHLLLKGWGMFEVYAGMGIMRCGTQPISYGPGEYCDNGILRTYDPSGDWYPIENTGLTYDMQDFLVYFPVGSDINELEASGYFDAEALTVARQQDAVDTDRPFILLRDPSQYEQTSVSTDTAPHGDPFVPGNDHGVNPLVPMKPAISNDTVYYLVEQSEPDWNTLPDLNVESDDSTDNNGKSGNKANTAASGAIFNDIAGSYGFASGSGGWTTTLQVNRDGTFSGYYSDTDLGDVSDEHPNGIRTESTFQGVFSKAKANDDGTYTLQCDADKLNIEGNIGDSRIEDGTLVTISEPYGIAPCTTFTVYPQGYDSSRIDEDVLSWSTAWYFDGIPDKLDTPIIVNDSHKESFYGES
;
A
#
# COMPACT_ATOMS: atom_id res chain seq x y z
N HIS A 1 12.18 -4.13 -1.64
CA HIS A 1 11.45 -2.96 -2.16
C HIS A 1 10.24 -3.50 -2.88
N ASP A 2 9.07 -3.36 -2.28
CA ASP A 2 7.80 -3.78 -2.88
C ASP A 2 7.35 -2.66 -3.83
N GLU A 3 7.16 -2.99 -5.11
CA GLU A 3 6.65 -2.03 -6.08
C GLU A 3 5.16 -1.77 -5.84
N PRO A 4 4.68 -0.54 -6.06
CA PRO A 4 3.27 -0.22 -5.82
C PRO A 4 2.37 -1.04 -6.74
N MET A 5 1.31 -1.59 -6.15
CA MET A 5 0.22 -2.24 -6.87
C MET A 5 -0.70 -1.18 -7.49
N THR A 6 -1.03 -1.33 -8.77
CA THR A 6 -1.73 -0.32 -9.56
C THR A 6 -2.82 -0.92 -10.45
N LEU A 7 -3.74 -0.07 -10.91
CA LEU A 7 -4.83 -0.42 -11.84
C LEU A 7 -4.53 0.00 -13.29
N TYR A 8 -3.36 0.60 -13.52
CA TYR A 8 -3.03 1.30 -14.76
C TYR A 8 -1.54 1.20 -15.05
N ASN A 9 -1.18 1.40 -16.32
CA ASN A 9 0.21 1.45 -16.75
C ASN A 9 0.80 2.84 -16.57
N PHE A 10 2.11 2.89 -16.35
CA PHE A 10 2.88 4.10 -16.12
C PHE A 10 2.63 5.15 -17.18
N SER A 11 2.36 6.38 -16.73
CA SER A 11 2.49 7.56 -17.56
C SER A 11 3.09 8.69 -16.73
N GLN A 12 4.03 9.39 -17.34
CA GLN A 12 4.68 10.58 -16.78
C GLN A 12 3.67 11.75 -16.62
N ASP A 13 2.44 11.56 -17.10
CA ASP A 13 1.28 12.43 -16.91
C ASP A 13 -0.03 11.61 -16.83
N ILE A 14 -1.18 12.27 -16.75
CA ILE A 14 -2.48 11.61 -16.59
C ILE A 14 -2.96 10.83 -17.83
N SER A 15 -2.26 10.93 -18.97
CA SER A 15 -2.64 10.28 -20.23
C SER A 15 -2.63 8.75 -20.18
N GLY A 16 -1.89 8.13 -19.26
CA GLY A 16 -1.89 6.68 -19.05
C GLY A 16 -3.12 6.17 -18.29
N MET A 17 -3.85 7.06 -17.63
CA MET A 17 -5.01 6.76 -16.77
C MET A 17 -6.34 7.18 -17.41
N VAL A 18 -6.41 7.21 -18.74
CA VAL A 18 -7.59 7.69 -19.45
C VAL A 18 -8.58 6.54 -19.62
N VAL A 19 -9.76 6.69 -19.02
CA VAL A 19 -10.84 5.69 -18.99
C VAL A 19 -11.94 5.93 -20.04
N GLU A 20 -11.98 7.12 -20.63
CA GLU A 20 -12.93 7.49 -21.68
C GLU A 20 -12.29 8.42 -22.74
N PRO A 21 -12.73 8.35 -24.00
CA PRO A 21 -12.23 9.27 -25.04
C PRO A 21 -12.61 10.73 -24.72
N ASP A 22 -11.66 11.65 -24.77
CA ASP A 22 -11.93 13.10 -24.68
C ASP A 22 -12.32 13.68 -26.06
N ALA A 23 -13.37 14.49 -26.08
CA ALA A 23 -13.80 15.29 -27.22
C ALA A 23 -12.70 16.22 -27.79
N ASN A 24 -11.64 16.50 -27.02
CA ASN A 24 -10.48 17.30 -27.44
C ASN A 24 -9.35 16.50 -28.13
N HIS A 25 -9.57 15.24 -28.52
CA HIS A 25 -8.75 14.46 -29.47
C HIS A 25 -7.39 13.90 -28.99
N LEU A 26 -7.19 13.60 -27.70
CA LEU A 26 -5.95 12.89 -27.32
C LEU A 26 -5.95 11.42 -27.75
N PHE A 27 -7.08 10.71 -27.58
CA PHE A 27 -7.21 9.31 -27.98
C PHE A 27 -8.62 9.04 -28.50
N ASP A 28 -8.74 8.29 -29.60
CA ASP A 28 -10.01 7.65 -29.96
C ASP A 28 -10.24 6.39 -29.10
N ALA A 29 -11.44 5.83 -29.15
CA ALA A 29 -11.79 4.66 -28.35
C ALA A 29 -10.87 3.44 -28.57
N ASN A 30 -10.30 3.27 -29.76
CA ASN A 30 -9.40 2.15 -30.07
C ASN A 30 -7.97 2.42 -29.61
N ASN A 31 -7.58 3.68 -29.44
CA ASN A 31 -6.25 4.11 -28.99
C ASN A 31 -6.20 4.47 -27.49
N LEU A 32 -7.31 4.31 -26.77
CA LEU A 32 -7.38 4.53 -25.33
C LEU A 32 -6.40 3.61 -24.57
N PRO A 33 -5.43 4.13 -23.79
CA PRO A 33 -4.40 3.30 -23.15
C PRO A 33 -4.97 2.19 -22.26
N MET A 34 -6.04 2.48 -21.52
CA MET A 34 -6.67 1.52 -20.62
C MET A 34 -7.71 0.61 -21.29
N ARG A 35 -7.94 0.71 -22.60
CA ARG A 35 -9.03 0.02 -23.34
C ARG A 35 -9.22 -1.46 -22.99
N ASN A 36 -8.12 -2.17 -22.77
CA ASN A 36 -8.12 -3.61 -22.55
C ASN A 36 -8.15 -4.05 -21.09
N HIS A 37 -8.11 -3.10 -20.15
CA HIS A 37 -8.26 -3.40 -18.72
C HIS A 37 -9.68 -3.85 -18.42
N LEU A 38 -9.84 -4.83 -17.53
CA LEU A 38 -11.14 -5.37 -17.13
C LEU A 38 -12.05 -4.30 -16.50
N LEU A 39 -11.45 -3.32 -15.83
CA LEU A 39 -12.15 -2.16 -15.26
C LEU A 39 -13.05 -1.45 -16.29
N LEU A 40 -12.67 -1.44 -17.58
CA LEU A 40 -13.43 -0.78 -18.65
C LEU A 40 -14.37 -1.70 -19.42
N LYS A 41 -14.40 -3.00 -19.13
CA LYS A 41 -15.27 -3.95 -19.84
C LYS A 41 -16.72 -3.93 -19.35
N GLY A 42 -16.96 -3.37 -18.15
CA GLY A 42 -18.28 -3.39 -17.52
C GLY A 42 -18.69 -4.76 -17.00
N TRP A 43 -17.75 -5.72 -16.95
CA TRP A 43 -18.01 -7.06 -16.44
C TRP A 43 -18.02 -7.11 -14.90
N GLY A 44 -17.51 -6.06 -14.23
CA GLY A 44 -17.54 -5.97 -12.77
C GLY A 44 -16.32 -6.55 -12.05
N MET A 45 -15.17 -6.69 -12.71
CA MET A 45 -13.88 -7.10 -12.12
C MET A 45 -12.77 -6.18 -12.62
N PHE A 46 -11.63 -6.20 -11.93
CA PHE A 46 -10.47 -5.39 -12.31
C PHE A 46 -9.16 -6.09 -11.92
N GLU A 47 -8.11 -5.78 -12.67
CA GLU A 47 -6.75 -6.23 -12.39
C GLU A 47 -6.04 -5.24 -11.47
N VAL A 48 -5.22 -5.76 -10.56
CA VAL A 48 -4.26 -4.99 -9.76
C VAL A 48 -2.90 -5.64 -9.92
N TYR A 49 -1.88 -4.86 -10.28
CA TYR A 49 -0.56 -5.41 -10.56
C TYR A 49 0.58 -4.45 -10.21
N ALA A 50 1.72 -5.02 -9.86
CA ALA A 50 2.94 -4.29 -9.53
C ALA A 50 3.69 -3.84 -10.80
N GLY A 51 4.51 -2.81 -10.64
CA GLY A 51 5.47 -2.37 -11.67
C GLY A 51 4.89 -1.49 -12.78
N MET A 52 3.56 -1.28 -12.85
CA MET A 52 2.91 -0.34 -13.78
C MET A 52 3.29 -0.56 -15.27
N GLY A 53 3.69 -1.76 -15.69
CA GLY A 53 4.18 -2.00 -17.04
C GLY A 53 5.53 -1.35 -17.38
N ILE A 54 6.31 -0.96 -16.38
CA ILE A 54 7.62 -0.32 -16.54
C ILE A 54 8.69 -1.38 -16.82
N MET A 55 9.49 -1.14 -17.86
CA MET A 55 10.65 -1.96 -18.17
C MET A 55 11.76 -1.81 -17.11
N ARG A 56 12.63 -2.82 -17.01
CA ARG A 56 13.69 -2.89 -16.02
C ARG A 56 15.05 -2.88 -16.67
N CYS A 57 15.99 -2.24 -16.00
CA CYS A 57 17.41 -2.31 -16.27
C CYS A 57 18.07 -3.14 -15.16
N GLY A 58 18.26 -4.44 -15.42
CA GLY A 58 18.66 -5.38 -14.38
C GLY A 58 17.56 -5.49 -13.32
N THR A 59 17.86 -5.15 -12.07
CA THR A 59 16.89 -5.22 -10.96
C THR A 59 16.22 -3.88 -10.66
N GLN A 60 16.41 -2.84 -11.47
CA GLN A 60 15.86 -1.51 -11.22
C GLN A 60 14.82 -1.15 -12.30
N PRO A 61 13.64 -0.61 -11.95
CA PRO A 61 12.74 -0.04 -12.93
C PRO A 61 13.39 1.18 -13.59
N ILE A 62 13.19 1.37 -14.90
CA ILE A 62 13.69 2.55 -15.61
C ILE A 62 12.52 3.31 -16.23
N SER A 63 12.37 4.57 -15.81
CA SER A 63 11.20 5.41 -16.10
C SER A 63 11.44 6.40 -17.26
N TYR A 64 12.59 6.30 -17.95
CA TYR A 64 13.10 7.32 -18.90
C TYR A 64 13.06 8.73 -18.32
N GLY A 65 13.35 8.86 -17.02
CA GLY A 65 13.60 10.18 -16.42
C GLY A 65 14.78 10.86 -17.12
N PRO A 66 14.82 12.20 -17.16
CA PRO A 66 15.97 12.91 -17.74
C PRO A 66 17.25 12.51 -17.00
N GLY A 67 18.23 12.02 -17.75
CA GLY A 67 19.54 11.65 -17.21
C GLY A 67 19.75 10.18 -16.87
N GLU A 68 18.85 9.25 -17.25
CA GLU A 68 19.04 7.80 -17.03
C GLU A 68 19.07 6.99 -18.35
N TYR A 69 19.87 5.91 -18.38
CA TYR A 69 19.87 4.93 -19.46
C TYR A 69 20.33 3.55 -18.99
N CYS A 70 20.01 2.53 -19.76
CA CYS A 70 20.40 1.15 -19.49
C CYS A 70 21.54 0.69 -20.40
N ASP A 71 22.65 0.25 -19.79
CA ASP A 71 23.82 -0.29 -20.48
C ASP A 71 24.01 -1.76 -20.09
N ASN A 72 23.60 -2.68 -20.98
CA ASN A 72 23.68 -4.12 -20.76
C ASN A 72 23.06 -4.57 -19.42
N GLY A 73 21.87 -4.02 -19.08
CA GLY A 73 21.18 -4.32 -17.82
C GLY A 73 21.74 -3.60 -16.59
N ILE A 74 22.63 -2.62 -16.77
CA ILE A 74 23.16 -1.79 -15.70
C ILE A 74 22.59 -0.38 -15.85
N LEU A 75 21.87 0.10 -14.82
CA LEU A 75 21.34 1.46 -14.81
C LEU A 75 22.50 2.45 -14.68
N ARG A 76 22.53 3.43 -15.59
CA ARG A 76 23.54 4.47 -15.69
C ARG A 76 22.88 5.83 -15.75
N THR A 77 23.62 6.85 -15.34
CA THR A 77 23.19 8.24 -15.45
C THR A 77 24.06 9.03 -16.42
N TYR A 78 23.49 10.07 -17.02
CA TYR A 78 24.18 11.07 -17.84
C TYR A 78 23.70 12.47 -17.47
N ASP A 79 24.50 13.50 -17.77
CA ASP A 79 24.08 14.88 -17.57
C ASP A 79 23.13 15.30 -18.72
N PRO A 80 21.83 15.53 -18.46
CA PRO A 80 20.88 15.94 -19.49
C PRO A 80 21.19 17.34 -20.06
N SER A 81 22.08 18.13 -19.43
CA SER A 81 22.53 19.43 -19.91
C SER A 81 23.81 19.37 -20.77
N GLY A 82 24.41 18.18 -20.92
CA GLY A 82 25.66 17.98 -21.64
C GLY A 82 25.49 17.81 -23.16
N ASP A 83 26.60 17.92 -23.90
CA ASP A 83 26.63 17.70 -25.37
C ASP A 83 26.58 16.21 -25.77
N TRP A 84 26.58 15.28 -24.78
CA TRP A 84 26.58 13.85 -24.98
C TRP A 84 25.35 13.22 -24.34
N TYR A 85 24.64 12.38 -25.11
CA TYR A 85 23.51 11.60 -24.65
C TYR A 85 23.65 10.15 -25.13
N PRO A 86 23.20 9.16 -24.34
CA PRO A 86 23.16 7.76 -24.76
C PRO A 86 22.19 7.60 -25.93
N ILE A 87 22.63 6.94 -27.00
CA ILE A 87 21.82 6.73 -28.21
C ILE A 87 20.98 5.47 -28.16
N GLU A 88 21.29 4.53 -27.26
CA GLU A 88 20.64 3.23 -27.15
C GLU A 88 20.52 2.81 -25.69
N ASN A 89 19.44 2.11 -25.37
CA ASN A 89 19.28 1.36 -24.12
C ASN A 89 19.41 -0.12 -24.45
N THR A 90 20.22 -0.86 -23.69
CA THR A 90 20.49 -2.28 -23.94
C THR A 90 20.31 -3.11 -22.69
N GLY A 91 19.80 -4.34 -22.84
CA GLY A 91 19.54 -5.24 -21.72
C GLY A 91 18.30 -4.86 -20.89
N LEU A 92 17.35 -4.15 -21.51
CA LEU A 92 16.06 -3.84 -20.92
C LEU A 92 15.11 -5.04 -21.00
N THR A 93 14.42 -5.32 -19.89
CA THR A 93 13.43 -6.40 -19.82
C THR A 93 12.07 -5.91 -19.34
N TYR A 94 11.01 -6.57 -19.77
CA TYR A 94 9.77 -6.62 -18.99
C TYR A 94 9.82 -7.87 -18.13
N ASP A 95 9.51 -7.74 -16.85
CA ASP A 95 9.52 -8.85 -15.90
C ASP A 95 8.12 -9.03 -15.33
N MET A 96 7.67 -10.29 -15.24
CA MET A 96 6.39 -10.65 -14.69
C MET A 96 6.36 -10.33 -13.19
N GLN A 97 5.60 -9.29 -12.82
CA GLN A 97 5.36 -8.90 -11.44
C GLN A 97 4.08 -9.52 -10.88
N ASP A 98 3.84 -9.27 -9.60
CA ASP A 98 2.59 -9.60 -8.91
C ASP A 98 1.39 -9.06 -9.69
N PHE A 99 0.43 -9.94 -9.92
CA PHE A 99 -0.73 -9.66 -10.74
C PHE A 99 -1.92 -10.43 -10.21
N LEU A 100 -2.92 -9.69 -9.74
CA LEU A 100 -4.14 -10.26 -9.20
C LEU A 100 -5.36 -9.69 -9.92
N VAL A 101 -6.43 -10.45 -9.94
CA VAL A 101 -7.74 -10.02 -10.43
C VAL A 101 -8.72 -10.12 -9.28
N TYR A 102 -9.39 -9.03 -8.97
CA TYR A 102 -10.41 -8.97 -7.94
C TYR A 102 -11.80 -9.15 -8.56
N PHE A 103 -12.58 -10.07 -7.99
CA PHE A 103 -13.93 -10.41 -8.44
C PHE A 103 -14.96 -10.05 -7.35
N PRO A 104 -15.57 -8.85 -7.42
CA PRO A 104 -16.78 -8.53 -6.69
C PRO A 104 -17.93 -9.51 -6.98
N VAL A 105 -18.88 -9.60 -6.04
CA VAL A 105 -20.15 -10.31 -6.26
C VAL A 105 -20.86 -9.72 -7.48
N GLY A 106 -21.29 -10.58 -8.40
CA GLY A 106 -21.92 -10.18 -9.66
C GLY A 106 -20.95 -9.97 -10.83
N SER A 107 -19.67 -10.28 -10.67
CA SER A 107 -18.70 -10.33 -11.78
C SER A 107 -19.15 -11.29 -12.89
N ASP A 108 -19.10 -10.84 -14.14
CA ASP A 108 -19.42 -11.67 -15.32
C ASP A 108 -18.23 -12.56 -15.73
N ILE A 109 -18.11 -13.69 -15.03
CA ILE A 109 -17.06 -14.68 -15.28
C ILE A 109 -17.20 -15.31 -16.68
N ASN A 110 -18.41 -15.45 -17.20
CA ASN A 110 -18.65 -16.10 -18.49
C ASN A 110 -18.09 -15.25 -19.64
N GLU A 111 -18.32 -13.94 -19.61
CA GLU A 111 -17.74 -13.02 -20.59
C GLU A 111 -16.21 -12.99 -20.50
N LEU A 112 -15.65 -13.02 -19.28
CA LEU A 112 -14.21 -13.10 -19.09
C LEU A 112 -13.62 -14.38 -19.69
N GLU A 113 -14.20 -15.55 -19.42
CA GLU A 113 -13.76 -16.82 -20.00
C GLU A 113 -13.88 -16.85 -21.53
N ALA A 114 -14.94 -16.24 -22.08
CA ALA A 114 -15.16 -16.17 -23.51
C ALA A 114 -14.21 -15.19 -24.23
N SER A 115 -13.64 -14.23 -23.50
CA SER A 115 -12.80 -13.17 -24.07
C SER A 115 -11.40 -13.63 -24.51
N GLY A 116 -10.96 -14.82 -24.09
CA GLY A 116 -9.59 -15.30 -24.29
C GLY A 116 -8.58 -14.75 -23.27
N TYR A 117 -9.06 -14.17 -22.17
CA TYR A 117 -8.21 -13.67 -21.08
C TYR A 117 -7.37 -14.78 -20.42
N PHE A 118 -7.91 -15.99 -20.31
CA PHE A 118 -7.22 -17.15 -19.74
C PHE A 118 -6.53 -17.99 -20.81
N ASP A 119 -5.43 -18.63 -20.41
CA ASP A 119 -4.83 -19.69 -21.21
C ASP A 119 -5.84 -20.82 -21.46
N ALA A 120 -5.89 -21.31 -22.70
CA ALA A 120 -6.91 -22.27 -23.12
C ALA A 120 -6.80 -23.64 -22.39
N GLU A 121 -5.58 -24.07 -22.07
CA GLU A 121 -5.36 -25.32 -21.34
C GLU A 121 -5.71 -25.13 -19.86
N ALA A 122 -5.26 -24.03 -19.26
CA ALA A 122 -5.62 -23.69 -17.87
C ALA A 122 -7.14 -23.57 -17.69
N LEU A 123 -7.85 -22.95 -18.65
CA LEU A 123 -9.30 -22.85 -18.66
C LEU A 123 -9.98 -24.22 -18.80
N THR A 124 -9.39 -25.12 -19.59
CA THR A 124 -9.90 -26.49 -19.72
C THR A 124 -9.76 -27.28 -18.42
N VAL A 125 -8.64 -27.10 -17.70
CA VAL A 125 -8.41 -27.70 -16.37
C VAL A 125 -9.41 -27.13 -15.35
N ALA A 126 -9.56 -25.81 -15.30
CA ALA A 126 -10.47 -25.14 -14.37
C ALA A 126 -11.92 -25.60 -14.51
N ARG A 127 -12.38 -25.84 -15.74
CA ARG A 127 -13.73 -26.38 -16.02
C ARG A 127 -13.98 -27.81 -15.54
N GLN A 128 -12.93 -28.53 -15.14
CA GLN A 128 -13.04 -29.86 -14.52
C GLN A 128 -13.07 -29.80 -12.99
N GLN A 129 -12.80 -28.63 -12.42
CA GLN A 129 -12.80 -28.38 -10.98
C GLN A 129 -14.15 -27.80 -10.54
N ASP A 130 -14.34 -27.67 -9.23
CA ASP A 130 -15.54 -27.04 -8.69
C ASP A 130 -15.59 -25.57 -9.10
N ALA A 131 -16.78 -25.11 -9.47
CA ALA A 131 -17.03 -23.70 -9.78
C ALA A 131 -16.82 -22.85 -8.52
N VAL A 132 -16.40 -21.61 -8.72
CA VAL A 132 -16.26 -20.65 -7.63
C VAL A 132 -17.60 -20.33 -6.98
N ASP A 133 -17.54 -19.99 -5.70
CA ASP A 133 -18.64 -19.43 -4.93
C ASP A 133 -18.81 -17.95 -5.29
N THR A 134 -19.83 -17.67 -6.11
CA THR A 134 -20.11 -16.31 -6.60
C THR A 134 -20.93 -15.46 -5.63
N ASP A 135 -21.34 -16.00 -4.48
CA ASP A 135 -22.11 -15.26 -3.47
C ASP A 135 -21.19 -14.41 -2.56
N ARG A 136 -19.87 -14.49 -2.76
CA ARG A 136 -18.87 -13.69 -2.05
C ARG A 136 -17.73 -13.28 -2.98
N PRO A 137 -17.03 -12.17 -2.67
CA PRO A 137 -15.89 -11.76 -3.47
C PRO A 137 -14.71 -12.72 -3.34
N PHE A 138 -13.89 -12.79 -4.38
CA PHE A 138 -12.67 -13.59 -4.39
C PHE A 138 -11.56 -12.93 -5.22
N ILE A 139 -10.34 -13.41 -5.04
CA ILE A 139 -9.15 -12.97 -5.77
C ILE A 139 -8.58 -14.15 -6.55
N LEU A 140 -8.16 -13.91 -7.78
CA LEU A 140 -7.30 -14.81 -8.54
C LEU A 140 -5.90 -14.21 -8.61
N LEU A 141 -4.87 -14.97 -8.22
CA LEU A 141 -3.48 -14.56 -8.32
C LEU A 141 -2.82 -15.25 -9.52
N ARG A 142 -2.06 -14.49 -10.32
CA ARG A 142 -1.24 -15.07 -11.38
C ARG A 142 -0.14 -15.92 -10.76
N ASP A 143 0.08 -17.11 -11.30
CA ASP A 143 1.13 -18.02 -10.86
C ASP A 143 2.28 -18.04 -11.88
N PRO A 144 3.40 -17.33 -11.62
CA PRO A 144 4.53 -17.28 -12.53
C PRO A 144 5.14 -18.66 -12.84
N SER A 145 4.97 -19.64 -11.95
CA SER A 145 5.52 -20.99 -12.15
C SER A 145 4.87 -21.77 -13.29
N GLN A 146 3.72 -21.28 -13.81
CA GLN A 146 2.98 -21.88 -14.93
C GLN A 146 3.37 -21.30 -16.30
N TYR A 147 4.39 -20.45 -16.35
CA TYR A 147 4.86 -19.79 -17.57
C TYR A 147 6.28 -20.27 -17.92
N GLU A 148 6.54 -20.46 -19.21
CA GLU A 148 7.88 -20.80 -19.69
C GLU A 148 8.87 -19.63 -19.55
N GLN A 149 8.35 -18.40 -19.60
CA GLN A 149 9.11 -17.17 -19.50
C GLN A 149 8.36 -16.18 -18.61
N THR A 150 9.09 -15.63 -17.64
CA THR A 150 8.63 -14.57 -16.73
C THR A 150 9.43 -13.28 -16.92
N SER A 151 10.28 -13.22 -17.94
CA SER A 151 11.04 -12.04 -18.33
C SER A 151 11.27 -12.08 -19.84
N VAL A 152 11.07 -10.95 -20.52
CA VAL A 152 11.28 -10.81 -21.96
C VAL A 152 12.11 -9.57 -22.28
N SER A 153 12.98 -9.65 -23.28
CA SER A 153 13.73 -8.47 -23.74
C SER A 153 12.83 -7.51 -24.51
N THR A 154 12.96 -6.22 -24.24
CA THR A 154 12.28 -5.16 -25.01
C THR A 154 12.76 -5.10 -26.47
N ASP A 155 13.96 -5.60 -26.77
CA ASP A 155 14.47 -5.72 -28.16
C ASP A 155 13.59 -6.66 -29.00
N THR A 156 12.94 -7.62 -28.34
CA THR A 156 12.06 -8.63 -28.94
C THR A 156 10.57 -8.34 -28.75
N ALA A 157 10.23 -7.44 -27.82
CA ALA A 157 8.86 -7.04 -27.49
C ALA A 157 8.73 -5.50 -27.49
N PRO A 158 8.86 -4.83 -28.65
CA PRO A 158 8.87 -3.36 -28.71
C PRO A 158 7.49 -2.72 -28.49
N HIS A 159 6.40 -3.50 -28.36
CA HIS A 159 5.01 -3.05 -28.36
C HIS A 159 4.34 -3.01 -26.96
N GLY A 160 5.15 -2.85 -25.91
CA GLY A 160 4.67 -2.74 -24.53
C GLY A 160 4.85 -4.03 -23.72
N ASP A 161 4.60 -3.93 -22.41
CA ASP A 161 4.76 -5.04 -21.48
C ASP A 161 3.71 -6.13 -21.75
N PRO A 162 4.11 -7.37 -22.10
CA PRO A 162 3.17 -8.46 -22.32
C PRO A 162 2.64 -9.05 -21.00
N PHE A 163 3.13 -8.63 -19.83
CA PHE A 163 2.69 -9.15 -18.53
C PHE A 163 1.62 -8.28 -17.87
N VAL A 164 1.18 -7.18 -18.48
CA VAL A 164 0.08 -6.35 -17.97
C VAL A 164 -0.89 -5.97 -19.11
N PRO A 165 -2.15 -5.61 -18.82
CA PRO A 165 -3.08 -5.15 -19.83
C PRO A 165 -2.52 -3.93 -20.56
N GLY A 166 -2.48 -3.99 -21.88
CA GLY A 166 -1.98 -2.90 -22.71
C GLY A 166 -2.91 -2.63 -23.90
N ASN A 167 -2.59 -1.60 -24.67
CA ASN A 167 -3.34 -1.30 -25.87
C ASN A 167 -2.39 -0.98 -27.04
N ASP A 168 -2.22 -1.96 -27.93
CA ASP A 168 -1.57 -1.79 -29.23
C ASP A 168 -2.66 -1.71 -30.31
N HIS A 169 -3.19 -0.51 -30.55
CA HIS A 169 -4.25 -0.26 -31.53
C HIS A 169 -5.48 -1.17 -31.41
N GLY A 170 -5.93 -1.41 -30.18
CA GLY A 170 -7.06 -2.27 -29.84
C GLY A 170 -6.67 -3.69 -29.44
N VAL A 171 -5.42 -4.11 -29.67
CA VAL A 171 -4.91 -5.42 -29.30
C VAL A 171 -4.36 -5.39 -27.89
N ASN A 172 -4.70 -6.39 -27.08
CA ASN A 172 -4.12 -6.56 -25.75
C ASN A 172 -2.84 -7.41 -25.86
N PRO A 173 -1.66 -6.89 -25.51
CA PRO A 173 -0.42 -7.67 -25.51
C PRO A 173 -0.32 -8.66 -24.34
N LEU A 174 -1.23 -8.58 -23.37
CA LEU A 174 -1.24 -9.43 -22.17
C LEU A 174 -1.18 -10.92 -22.52
N VAL A 175 -0.17 -11.61 -22.01
CA VAL A 175 -0.08 -13.06 -22.05
C VAL A 175 -1.28 -13.66 -21.31
N PRO A 176 -1.88 -14.74 -21.82
CA PRO A 176 -3.05 -15.32 -21.18
C PRO A 176 -2.81 -15.67 -19.70
N MET A 177 -3.77 -15.34 -18.86
CA MET A 177 -3.72 -15.52 -17.42
C MET A 177 -3.70 -17.02 -17.04
N LYS A 178 -2.85 -17.36 -16.08
CA LYS A 178 -2.75 -18.67 -15.44
C LYS A 178 -2.60 -18.50 -13.91
N PRO A 179 -3.29 -19.31 -13.10
CA PRO A 179 -4.31 -20.29 -13.50
C PRO A 179 -5.61 -19.61 -13.99
N ALA A 180 -6.54 -20.40 -14.52
CA ALA A 180 -7.90 -19.95 -14.78
C ALA A 180 -8.79 -20.12 -13.53
N ILE A 181 -9.96 -19.49 -13.53
CA ILE A 181 -10.87 -19.42 -12.38
C ILE A 181 -11.49 -20.78 -12.06
N SER A 182 -11.24 -21.28 -10.86
CA SER A 182 -11.98 -22.38 -10.23
C SER A 182 -11.89 -22.25 -8.71
N ASN A 183 -12.69 -23.03 -7.97
CA ASN A 183 -12.65 -23.01 -6.51
C ASN A 183 -11.30 -23.45 -5.92
N ASP A 184 -10.47 -24.15 -6.69
CA ASP A 184 -9.13 -24.61 -6.29
C ASP A 184 -8.06 -23.52 -6.47
N THR A 185 -8.32 -22.50 -7.30
CA THR A 185 -7.33 -21.51 -7.72
C THR A 185 -7.58 -20.12 -7.17
N VAL A 186 -8.77 -19.85 -6.66
CA VAL A 186 -9.15 -18.55 -6.09
C VAL A 186 -8.97 -18.50 -4.58
N TYR A 187 -8.76 -17.29 -4.09
CA TYR A 187 -8.65 -16.97 -2.68
C TYR A 187 -9.92 -16.24 -2.24
N TYR A 188 -10.62 -16.82 -1.27
CA TYR A 188 -11.74 -16.15 -0.61
C TYR A 188 -11.23 -15.43 0.63
N LEU A 189 -11.82 -14.26 0.90
CA LEU A 189 -11.72 -13.71 2.24
C LEU A 189 -12.45 -14.65 3.20
N VAL A 190 -11.68 -15.25 4.10
CA VAL A 190 -12.25 -15.98 5.24
C VAL A 190 -12.33 -14.99 6.38
N GLU A 191 -13.50 -14.39 6.56
CA GLU A 191 -13.79 -13.61 7.77
C GLU A 191 -13.67 -14.56 8.96
N GLN A 192 -12.71 -14.32 9.86
CA GLN A 192 -12.51 -15.17 11.04
C GLN A 192 -13.60 -14.99 12.11
N SER A 193 -14.59 -14.13 11.84
CA SER A 193 -15.81 -13.94 12.63
C SER A 193 -16.81 -13.14 11.80
N GLU A 194 -18.10 -13.50 11.87
CA GLU A 194 -19.17 -12.61 11.38
C GLU A 194 -18.99 -11.22 12.00
N PRO A 195 -19.22 -10.12 11.24
CA PRO A 195 -19.33 -8.79 11.82
C PRO A 195 -20.35 -8.85 12.95
N ASP A 196 -19.99 -8.40 14.16
CA ASP A 196 -20.94 -8.33 15.28
C ASP A 196 -21.96 -7.23 14.95
N TRP A 197 -23.06 -7.60 14.29
CA TRP A 197 -24.11 -6.68 13.87
C TRP A 197 -24.73 -5.91 15.05
N ASN A 198 -24.52 -6.36 16.29
CA ASN A 198 -24.92 -5.62 17.50
C ASN A 198 -24.03 -4.38 17.75
N THR A 199 -22.97 -4.18 16.97
CA THR A 199 -22.09 -3.00 17.03
C THR A 199 -22.54 -1.88 16.10
N LEU A 200 -23.55 -2.11 15.24
CA LEU A 200 -24.17 -1.04 14.45
C LEU A 200 -25.15 -0.24 15.33
N PRO A 201 -24.93 1.07 15.55
CA PRO A 201 -25.78 1.89 16.43
C PRO A 201 -27.23 2.04 15.94
N ASP A 202 -27.49 1.75 14.66
CA ASP A 202 -28.74 2.07 13.98
C ASP A 202 -29.70 0.88 13.83
N LEU A 203 -29.29 -0.32 14.23
CA LEU A 203 -30.17 -1.50 14.27
C LEU A 203 -30.85 -1.60 15.63
N ASN A 204 -31.74 -0.65 15.93
CA ASN A 204 -32.67 -0.77 17.04
C ASN A 204 -33.82 -1.72 16.62
N VAL A 205 -33.53 -3.00 16.49
CA VAL A 205 -34.59 -4.02 16.43
C VAL A 205 -35.04 -4.22 17.87
N GLU A 206 -36.16 -3.59 18.23
CA GLU A 206 -36.84 -3.82 19.51
C GLU A 206 -37.28 -5.29 19.57
N SER A 207 -36.40 -6.16 20.04
CA SER A 207 -36.77 -7.49 20.51
C SER A 207 -37.37 -7.32 21.90
N ASP A 208 -38.69 -7.20 21.93
CA ASP A 208 -39.54 -7.35 23.11
C ASP A 208 -39.37 -8.79 23.64
N ASP A 209 -38.53 -8.98 24.67
CA ASP A 209 -38.95 -9.87 25.74
C ASP A 209 -38.29 -9.55 27.08
N SER A 210 -39.18 -9.48 28.05
CA SER A 210 -39.00 -9.29 29.48
C SER A 210 -38.17 -10.39 30.15
N THR A 211 -37.27 -10.02 31.08
CA THR A 211 -37.30 -10.48 32.49
C THR A 211 -36.11 -9.97 33.29
N ASP A 212 -36.42 -9.51 34.50
CA ASP A 212 -35.52 -8.97 35.52
C ASP A 212 -34.42 -9.94 35.99
N ASN A 213 -33.21 -9.45 36.28
CA ASN A 213 -32.80 -9.00 37.63
C ASN A 213 -31.27 -8.95 37.84
N ASN A 214 -30.83 -7.78 38.32
CA ASN A 214 -29.84 -7.60 39.39
C ASN A 214 -28.32 -7.70 39.08
N GLY A 215 -27.73 -6.53 38.77
CA GLY A 215 -26.66 -5.97 39.59
C GLY A 215 -25.28 -6.62 39.56
N LYS A 216 -24.46 -6.24 38.56
CA LYS A 216 -23.07 -5.84 38.80
C LYS A 216 -22.60 -4.88 37.71
N SER A 217 -22.80 -3.59 37.99
CA SER A 217 -22.21 -2.49 37.23
C SER A 217 -20.70 -2.51 37.42
N GLY A 218 -19.97 -2.48 36.30
CA GLY A 218 -18.51 -2.40 36.26
C GLY A 218 -17.93 -3.28 35.17
N ASN A 219 -17.34 -2.64 34.14
CA ASN A 219 -16.49 -3.20 33.07
C ASN A 219 -17.08 -3.59 31.70
N LYS A 220 -18.36 -3.37 31.38
CA LYS A 220 -18.83 -3.60 29.98
C LYS A 220 -18.75 -2.38 29.04
N ALA A 221 -18.82 -1.16 29.56
CA ALA A 221 -18.75 0.05 28.73
C ALA A 221 -17.34 0.37 28.21
N ASN A 222 -16.30 -0.10 28.92
CA ASN A 222 -14.91 0.26 28.63
C ASN A 222 -14.23 -0.64 27.59
N THR A 223 -14.88 -1.72 27.13
CA THR A 223 -14.36 -2.65 26.11
C THR A 223 -14.99 -2.40 24.73
N ALA A 224 -16.26 -1.95 24.69
CA ALA A 224 -16.93 -1.57 23.44
C ALA A 224 -16.37 -0.29 22.82
N ALA A 225 -15.96 0.68 23.65
CA ALA A 225 -15.30 1.90 23.19
C ALA A 225 -13.88 1.67 22.64
N SER A 226 -13.22 0.56 23.03
CA SER A 226 -11.85 0.27 22.63
C SER A 226 -11.71 -0.19 21.18
N GLY A 227 -12.70 -0.90 20.63
CA GLY A 227 -12.67 -1.38 19.24
C GLY A 227 -13.10 -0.33 18.21
N ALA A 228 -14.02 0.58 18.58
CA ALA A 228 -14.53 1.62 17.68
C ALA A 228 -13.43 2.62 17.27
N ILE A 229 -12.62 3.08 18.24
CA ILE A 229 -11.56 4.05 17.97
C ILE A 229 -10.46 3.47 17.06
N PHE A 230 -10.15 2.17 17.12
CA PHE A 230 -9.17 1.58 16.21
C PHE A 230 -9.62 1.59 14.75
N ASN A 231 -10.93 1.53 14.48
CA ASN A 231 -11.44 1.76 13.13
C ASN A 231 -11.27 3.21 12.70
N ASP A 232 -11.56 4.15 13.59
CA ASP A 232 -11.50 5.59 13.31
C ASP A 232 -10.05 6.11 13.12
N ILE A 233 -9.06 5.43 13.71
CA ILE A 233 -7.64 5.79 13.59
C ILE A 233 -6.86 4.83 12.67
N ALA A 234 -7.50 3.83 12.07
CA ALA A 234 -6.81 2.96 11.13
C ALA A 234 -6.35 3.78 9.91
N GLY A 235 -5.07 3.72 9.59
CA GLY A 235 -4.48 4.58 8.56
C GLY A 235 -2.97 4.66 8.65
N SER A 236 -2.40 5.40 7.70
CA SER A 236 -0.97 5.69 7.62
C SER A 236 -0.67 7.02 8.29
N TYR A 237 0.45 7.08 9.01
CA TYR A 237 0.88 8.25 9.74
C TYR A 237 2.37 8.51 9.54
N GLY A 238 2.75 9.78 9.56
CA GLY A 238 4.13 10.23 9.49
C GLY A 238 4.55 11.06 10.69
N PHE A 239 5.82 10.94 11.08
CA PHE A 239 6.48 11.73 12.11
C PHE A 239 7.88 12.16 11.64
N ALA A 240 8.12 13.47 11.60
CA ALA A 240 9.37 14.09 11.21
C ALA A 240 9.43 15.53 11.75
N SER A 241 10.63 16.12 11.83
CA SER A 241 10.80 17.53 12.20
C SER A 241 10.65 18.51 11.02
N GLY A 242 10.54 18.01 9.78
CA GLY A 242 10.62 18.83 8.57
C GLY A 242 12.02 19.41 8.29
N SER A 243 13.04 18.95 9.02
CA SER A 243 14.45 19.36 8.84
C SER A 243 15.38 18.19 9.11
N GLY A 244 16.20 17.83 8.12
CA GLY A 244 17.06 16.65 8.15
C GLY A 244 16.50 15.50 7.32
N GLY A 245 17.33 14.49 7.04
CA GLY A 245 16.98 13.32 6.23
C GLY A 245 16.43 12.17 7.06
N TRP A 246 15.42 12.44 7.89
CA TRP A 246 14.83 11.43 8.78
C TRP A 246 13.31 11.43 8.79
N THR A 247 12.71 10.27 9.06
CA THR A 247 11.27 10.08 9.20
C THR A 247 10.96 8.80 9.98
N THR A 248 9.84 8.80 10.70
CA THR A 248 9.17 7.58 11.15
C THR A 248 7.81 7.48 10.48
N THR A 249 7.54 6.33 9.87
CA THR A 249 6.22 5.96 9.34
C THR A 249 5.54 4.99 10.30
N LEU A 250 4.22 5.08 10.40
CA LEU A 250 3.40 4.22 11.25
C LEU A 250 2.10 3.87 10.50
N GLN A 251 1.85 2.58 10.31
CA GLN A 251 0.58 2.05 9.82
C GLN A 251 -0.19 1.45 11.00
N VAL A 252 -1.38 1.97 11.28
CA VAL A 252 -2.28 1.42 12.30
C VAL A 252 -3.40 0.63 11.62
N ASN A 253 -3.63 -0.59 12.07
CA ASN A 253 -4.70 -1.45 11.60
C ASN A 253 -5.94 -1.33 12.47
N ARG A 254 -7.09 -1.74 11.92
CA ARG A 254 -8.40 -1.70 12.59
C ARG A 254 -8.50 -2.54 13.86
N ASP A 255 -7.61 -3.50 14.04
CA ASP A 255 -7.52 -4.34 15.23
C ASP A 255 -6.57 -3.80 16.31
N GLY A 256 -5.98 -2.62 16.09
CA GLY A 256 -5.03 -1.98 16.98
C GLY A 256 -3.60 -2.50 16.86
N THR A 257 -3.32 -3.44 15.94
CA THR A 257 -1.94 -3.75 15.54
C THR A 257 -1.34 -2.59 14.74
N PHE A 258 -0.02 -2.43 14.81
CA PHE A 258 0.68 -1.43 14.02
C PHE A 258 2.02 -1.94 13.51
N SER A 259 2.46 -1.38 12.39
CA SER A 259 3.80 -1.58 11.82
C SER A 259 4.39 -0.23 11.42
N GLY A 260 5.71 -0.16 11.27
CA GLY A 260 6.35 1.07 10.84
C GLY A 260 7.83 0.94 10.55
N TYR A 261 8.38 2.02 10.03
CA TYR A 261 9.79 2.15 9.71
C TYR A 261 10.31 3.52 10.12
N TYR A 262 11.40 3.55 10.88
CA TYR A 262 12.19 4.73 11.19
C TYR A 262 13.47 4.72 10.35
N SER A 263 13.86 5.87 9.83
CA SER A 263 15.18 6.09 9.25
C SER A 263 15.68 7.50 9.54
N ASP A 264 16.98 7.62 9.82
CA ASP A 264 17.74 8.87 9.88
C ASP A 264 19.06 8.70 9.13
N THR A 265 19.25 9.50 8.09
CA THR A 265 20.40 9.40 7.19
C THR A 265 21.29 10.63 7.30
N ASP A 266 22.56 10.40 7.62
CA ASP A 266 23.63 11.41 7.54
C ASP A 266 24.57 11.06 6.38
N LEU A 267 24.36 11.74 5.25
CA LEU A 267 25.18 11.59 4.04
C LEU A 267 26.55 12.26 4.17
N GLY A 268 26.79 13.04 5.22
CA GLY A 268 28.05 13.74 5.48
C GLY A 268 29.06 12.91 6.27
N ASP A 269 28.62 11.91 7.02
CA ASP A 269 29.48 11.01 7.79
C ASP A 269 29.99 9.86 6.91
N VAL A 270 31.06 10.12 6.16
CA VAL A 270 31.63 9.20 5.17
C VAL A 270 33.03 8.71 5.57
N SER A 271 33.32 7.44 5.30
CA SER A 271 34.67 6.87 5.38
C SER A 271 34.99 6.00 4.16
N ASP A 272 36.22 5.50 4.06
CA ASP A 272 36.60 4.51 3.04
C ASP A 272 35.76 3.22 3.13
N GLU A 273 35.24 2.87 4.32
CA GLU A 273 34.40 1.69 4.54
C GLU A 273 32.91 1.95 4.25
N HIS A 274 32.45 3.20 4.39
CA HIS A 274 31.09 3.63 4.10
C HIS A 274 31.10 4.98 3.33
N PRO A 275 31.45 4.94 2.02
CA PRO A 275 31.59 6.17 1.23
C PRO A 275 30.27 6.92 0.98
N ASN A 276 29.12 6.30 1.25
CA ASN A 276 27.79 6.85 0.98
C ASN A 276 27.06 7.36 2.24
N GLY A 277 27.75 7.41 3.38
CA GLY A 277 27.23 7.96 4.62
C GLY A 277 26.86 6.91 5.66
N ILE A 278 26.07 7.33 6.64
CA ILE A 278 25.47 6.45 7.65
C ILE A 278 23.94 6.55 7.62
N ARG A 279 23.28 5.46 8.02
CA ARG A 279 21.83 5.42 8.21
C ARG A 279 21.51 4.68 9.50
N THR A 280 20.77 5.33 10.38
CA THR A 280 20.13 4.67 11.53
C THR A 280 18.72 4.27 11.12
N GLU A 281 18.29 3.05 11.42
CA GLU A 281 16.95 2.60 11.04
C GLU A 281 16.31 1.64 12.06
N SER A 282 14.99 1.49 11.96
CA SER A 282 14.24 0.52 12.74
C SER A 282 12.98 0.09 11.99
N THR A 283 12.87 -1.19 11.65
CA THR A 283 11.61 -1.80 11.18
C THR A 283 10.93 -2.44 12.38
N PHE A 284 9.67 -2.08 12.65
CA PHE A 284 8.99 -2.50 13.88
C PHE A 284 7.52 -2.85 13.66
N GLN A 285 7.01 -3.68 14.58
CA GLN A 285 5.61 -4.05 14.69
C GLN A 285 5.19 -4.06 16.17
N GLY A 286 3.93 -3.74 16.47
CA GLY A 286 3.42 -3.70 17.83
C GLY A 286 1.91 -3.73 17.91
N VAL A 287 1.38 -3.57 19.13
CA VAL A 287 -0.06 -3.60 19.39
C VAL A 287 -0.43 -2.53 20.41
N PHE A 288 -1.46 -1.75 20.11
CA PHE A 288 -2.22 -0.99 21.10
C PHE A 288 -3.24 -1.93 21.74
N SER A 289 -2.91 -2.48 22.91
CA SER A 289 -3.72 -3.52 23.56
C SER A 289 -5.07 -3.01 24.12
N LYS A 290 -5.19 -1.71 24.36
CA LYS A 290 -6.39 -1.07 24.92
C LYS A 290 -6.52 0.35 24.41
N ALA A 291 -7.76 0.80 24.30
CA ALA A 291 -8.08 2.21 24.09
C ALA A 291 -9.20 2.66 25.04
N LYS A 292 -9.10 3.90 25.50
CA LYS A 292 -10.03 4.52 26.46
C LYS A 292 -10.37 5.93 25.98
N ALA A 293 -11.66 6.25 25.84
CA ALA A 293 -12.11 7.61 25.60
C ALA A 293 -11.94 8.49 26.86
N ASN A 294 -11.57 9.74 26.66
CA ASN A 294 -11.42 10.75 27.70
C ASN A 294 -12.56 11.78 27.64
N ASP A 295 -12.84 12.43 28.76
CA ASP A 295 -13.95 13.40 28.89
C ASP A 295 -13.78 14.64 27.99
N ASP A 296 -12.57 14.89 27.52
CA ASP A 296 -12.21 16.04 26.69
C ASP A 296 -12.31 15.77 25.18
N GLY A 297 -12.70 14.56 24.79
CA GLY A 297 -12.84 14.10 23.40
C GLY A 297 -11.57 13.48 22.81
N THR A 298 -10.49 13.32 23.59
CA THR A 298 -9.30 12.55 23.19
C THR A 298 -9.46 11.07 23.53
N TYR A 299 -8.53 10.24 23.05
CA TYR A 299 -8.45 8.83 23.44
C TYR A 299 -7.05 8.48 23.93
N THR A 300 -6.96 7.61 24.92
CA THR A 300 -5.71 7.06 25.42
C THR A 300 -5.54 5.64 24.93
N LEU A 301 -4.45 5.36 24.22
CA LEU A 301 -4.03 4.03 23.77
C LEU A 301 -2.94 3.48 24.69
N GLN A 302 -3.04 2.21 25.05
CA GLN A 302 -2.00 1.50 25.77
C GLN A 302 -1.17 0.66 24.79
N CYS A 303 0.07 1.06 24.57
CA CYS A 303 1.03 0.26 23.82
C CYS A 303 1.46 -0.95 24.67
N ASP A 304 1.44 -2.13 24.05
CA ASP A 304 1.86 -3.40 24.66
C ASP A 304 3.36 -3.62 24.42
N ALA A 305 4.17 -3.21 25.38
CA ALA A 305 5.63 -3.27 25.27
C ALA A 305 6.16 -4.70 25.04
N ASP A 306 5.48 -5.72 25.57
CA ASP A 306 5.86 -7.14 25.37
C ASP A 306 5.60 -7.61 23.92
N LYS A 307 4.79 -6.86 23.16
CA LYS A 307 4.47 -7.12 21.75
C LYS A 307 5.14 -6.16 20.78
N LEU A 308 5.90 -5.17 21.28
CA LEU A 308 6.74 -4.35 20.40
C LEU A 308 7.93 -5.21 19.95
N ASN A 309 7.94 -5.55 18.67
CA ASN A 309 9.01 -6.30 18.04
C ASN A 309 9.77 -5.41 17.04
N ILE A 310 11.10 -5.43 17.13
CA ILE A 310 12.00 -4.75 16.20
C ILE A 310 12.69 -5.83 15.38
N GLU A 311 12.79 -5.64 14.07
CA GLU A 311 13.53 -6.55 13.20
C GLU A 311 15.04 -6.41 13.44
N GLY A 312 15.72 -7.53 13.73
CA GLY A 312 17.13 -7.54 14.10
C GLY A 312 17.37 -7.21 15.58
N ASN A 313 18.63 -6.93 15.94
CA ASN A 313 18.96 -6.50 17.30
C ASN A 313 19.42 -5.04 17.30
N ILE A 314 18.96 -4.26 18.28
CA ILE A 314 19.41 -2.88 18.48
C ILE A 314 20.94 -2.86 18.63
N GLY A 315 21.58 -1.99 17.85
CA GLY A 315 23.04 -1.83 17.77
C GLY A 315 23.72 -2.69 16.71
N ASP A 316 23.03 -3.68 16.12
CA ASP A 316 23.57 -4.41 14.97
C ASP A 316 23.81 -3.44 13.82
N SER A 317 24.94 -3.62 13.13
CA SER A 317 25.35 -2.76 12.02
C SER A 317 25.81 -3.56 10.81
N ARG A 318 25.57 -3.04 9.62
CA ARG A 318 25.91 -3.68 8.34
C ARG A 318 26.23 -2.63 7.28
N ILE A 319 26.99 -3.01 6.26
CA ILE A 319 27.23 -2.16 5.09
C ILE A 319 26.23 -2.54 4.01
N GLU A 320 25.45 -1.58 3.54
CA GLU A 320 24.52 -1.70 2.41
C GLU A 320 24.87 -0.66 1.36
N ASP A 321 25.30 -1.12 0.18
CA ASP A 321 25.65 -0.23 -0.94
C ASP A 321 26.55 0.95 -0.53
N GLY A 322 27.57 0.68 0.28
CA GLY A 322 28.50 1.71 0.76
C GLY A 322 27.98 2.63 1.87
N THR A 323 26.82 2.34 2.46
CA THR A 323 26.26 3.04 3.62
C THR A 323 26.41 2.17 4.87
N LEU A 324 26.86 2.74 5.99
CA LEU A 324 26.83 2.04 7.28
C LEU A 324 25.44 2.16 7.89
N VAL A 325 24.74 1.03 7.97
CA VAL A 325 23.38 0.95 8.49
C VAL A 325 23.42 0.39 9.91
N THR A 326 22.81 1.08 10.87
CA THR A 326 22.73 0.66 12.29
C THR A 326 21.28 0.56 12.75
N ILE A 327 20.91 -0.56 13.37
CA ILE A 327 19.56 -0.78 13.91
C ILE A 327 19.41 -0.04 15.24
N SER A 328 18.36 0.77 15.40
CA SER A 328 18.04 1.50 16.62
C SER A 328 16.66 1.15 17.20
N GLU A 329 16.34 1.75 18.34
CA GLU A 329 14.95 1.88 18.78
C GLU A 329 14.15 2.74 17.78
N PRO A 330 12.84 2.46 17.62
CA PRO A 330 11.98 3.21 16.71
C PRO A 330 11.64 4.59 17.29
N TYR A 331 12.19 5.64 16.69
CA TYR A 331 12.00 7.00 17.18
C TYR A 331 10.52 7.44 17.06
N GLY A 332 9.98 8.03 18.12
CA GLY A 332 8.57 8.37 18.28
C GLY A 332 7.70 7.22 18.83
N ILE A 333 8.13 5.96 18.71
CA ILE A 333 7.40 4.81 19.28
C ILE A 333 8.00 4.39 20.62
N ALA A 334 9.34 4.36 20.74
CA ALA A 334 10.01 4.05 21.98
C ALA A 334 10.05 5.27 22.92
N PRO A 335 9.73 5.11 24.22
CA PRO A 335 9.27 3.87 24.85
C PRO A 335 7.78 3.60 24.54
N CYS A 336 7.46 2.34 24.24
CA CYS A 336 6.09 1.88 23.99
C CYS A 336 5.29 1.85 25.31
N THR A 337 4.65 2.97 25.62
CA THR A 337 3.90 3.16 26.86
C THR A 337 2.47 3.59 26.59
N THR A 338 2.17 4.88 26.70
CA THR A 338 0.83 5.45 26.54
C THR A 338 0.87 6.46 25.40
N PHE A 339 -0.18 6.43 24.59
CA PHE A 339 -0.34 7.35 23.48
C PHE A 339 -1.68 8.07 23.59
N THR A 340 -1.69 9.33 23.19
CA THR A 340 -2.91 10.15 23.11
C THR A 340 -3.31 10.35 21.66
N VAL A 341 -4.58 10.08 21.34
CA VAL A 341 -5.18 10.37 20.04
C VAL A 341 -6.02 11.63 20.13
N TYR A 342 -5.74 12.56 19.23
CA TYR A 342 -6.64 13.65 18.88
C TYR A 342 -7.40 13.26 17.61
N PRO A 343 -8.71 12.98 17.68
CA PRO A 343 -9.46 12.49 16.53
C PRO A 343 -9.64 13.55 15.44
N GLN A 344 -10.02 13.12 14.24
CA GLN A 344 -10.46 14.03 13.18
C GLN A 344 -11.58 14.96 13.69
N GLY A 345 -11.51 16.24 13.32
CA GLY A 345 -12.44 17.27 13.77
C GLY A 345 -12.19 17.78 15.20
N TYR A 346 -11.13 17.33 15.87
CA TYR A 346 -10.71 17.90 17.15
C TYR A 346 -10.27 19.36 16.96
N ASP A 347 -10.55 20.21 17.95
CA ASP A 347 -10.20 21.63 17.90
C ASP A 347 -8.70 21.80 18.18
N SER A 348 -7.96 22.25 17.16
CA SER A 348 -6.49 22.35 17.22
C SER A 348 -6.01 23.33 18.27
N SER A 349 -6.82 24.33 18.64
CA SER A 349 -6.48 25.30 19.70
C SER A 349 -6.40 24.67 21.10
N ARG A 350 -6.90 23.44 21.25
CA ARG A 350 -6.86 22.67 22.50
C ARG A 350 -5.68 21.70 22.58
N ILE A 351 -4.84 21.65 21.54
CA ILE A 351 -3.66 20.78 21.47
C ILE A 351 -2.44 21.55 21.99
N ASP A 352 -1.59 20.87 22.74
CA ASP A 352 -0.35 21.43 23.30
C ASP A 352 0.59 21.91 22.17
N GLU A 353 1.22 23.07 22.36
CA GLU A 353 2.08 23.67 21.33
C GLU A 353 3.30 22.80 20.99
N ASP A 354 3.83 22.04 21.95
CA ASP A 354 4.95 21.12 21.71
C ASP A 354 4.52 19.97 20.78
N VAL A 355 3.28 19.47 20.94
CA VAL A 355 2.68 18.46 20.04
C VAL A 355 2.56 19.03 18.64
N LEU A 356 1.97 20.21 18.52
CA LEU A 356 1.77 20.90 17.24
C LEU A 356 3.09 21.34 16.59
N SER A 357 4.18 21.52 17.32
CA SER A 357 5.47 21.90 16.73
C SER A 357 6.02 20.84 15.76
N TRP A 358 5.68 19.57 16.00
CA TRP A 358 6.00 18.45 15.12
C TRP A 358 5.13 18.40 13.85
N SER A 359 4.06 19.21 13.77
CA SER A 359 3.12 19.26 12.64
C SER A 359 3.60 20.09 11.45
N THR A 360 4.69 20.84 11.64
CA THR A 360 5.18 21.84 10.68
C THR A 360 5.59 21.24 9.33
N ALA A 361 5.94 19.95 9.31
CA ALA A 361 6.24 19.21 8.07
C ALA A 361 4.99 18.76 7.29
N TRP A 362 3.80 18.78 7.91
CA TRP A 362 2.53 18.37 7.28
C TRP A 362 1.58 19.54 7.02
N TYR A 363 1.67 20.62 7.80
CA TYR A 363 0.82 21.82 7.64
C TYR A 363 1.63 23.04 7.19
N PHE A 364 2.15 22.99 5.96
CA PHE A 364 2.92 24.10 5.37
C PHE A 364 2.12 25.41 5.26
N ASP A 365 0.80 25.31 5.05
CA ASP A 365 -0.12 26.46 4.96
C ASP A 365 -0.69 26.91 6.32
N GLY A 366 -0.24 26.29 7.42
CA GLY A 366 -0.69 26.54 8.77
C GLY A 366 -1.63 25.46 9.31
N ILE A 367 -1.66 25.31 10.63
CA ILE A 367 -2.48 24.32 11.33
C ILE A 367 -3.96 24.73 11.21
N PRO A 368 -4.86 23.85 10.75
CA PRO A 368 -6.29 24.17 10.63
C PRO A 368 -6.94 24.34 11.99
N ASP A 369 -8.04 25.09 12.08
CA ASP A 369 -8.82 25.24 13.33
C ASP A 369 -9.35 23.90 13.87
N LYS A 370 -9.58 22.96 12.95
CA LYS A 370 -10.08 21.62 13.19
C LYS A 370 -9.19 20.62 12.48
N LEU A 371 -8.77 19.56 13.15
CA LEU A 371 -7.92 18.53 12.54
C LEU A 371 -8.63 17.86 11.35
N ASP A 372 -7.96 17.81 10.20
CA ASP A 372 -8.46 17.12 9.00
C ASP A 372 -8.22 15.61 9.06
N THR A 373 -7.16 15.19 9.76
CA THR A 373 -6.80 13.79 10.04
C THR A 373 -6.47 13.61 11.53
N PRO A 374 -6.58 12.39 12.08
CA PRO A 374 -6.20 12.13 13.47
C PRO A 374 -4.70 12.39 13.72
N ILE A 375 -4.35 12.76 14.94
CA ILE A 375 -2.97 12.83 15.44
C ILE A 375 -2.79 11.80 16.56
N ILE A 376 -1.72 11.01 16.49
CA ILE A 376 -1.33 10.07 17.55
C ILE A 376 -0.05 10.57 18.20
N VAL A 377 -0.05 10.74 19.52
CA VAL A 377 1.08 11.32 20.27
C VAL A 377 1.64 10.30 21.23
N ASN A 378 2.95 10.11 21.26
CA ASN A 378 3.60 9.39 22.34
C ASN A 378 3.71 10.31 23.56
N ASP A 379 3.06 9.94 24.68
CA ASP A 379 3.01 10.80 25.87
C ASP A 379 4.38 10.96 26.55
N SER A 380 5.37 10.13 26.19
CA SER A 380 6.70 10.12 26.80
C SER A 380 7.53 11.35 26.45
N HIS A 381 7.52 11.77 25.18
CA HIS A 381 8.23 12.99 24.75
C HIS A 381 7.42 13.88 23.81
N LYS A 382 6.10 13.65 23.70
CA LYS A 382 5.16 14.41 22.86
C LYS A 382 5.45 14.31 21.36
N GLU A 383 6.17 13.28 20.90
CA GLU A 383 6.32 12.99 19.48
C GLU A 383 4.96 12.72 18.85
N SER A 384 4.68 13.38 17.73
CA SER A 384 3.34 13.43 17.15
C SER A 384 3.35 12.87 15.74
N PHE A 385 2.54 11.86 15.52
CA PHE A 385 2.29 11.21 14.25
C PHE A 385 1.04 11.80 13.61
N TYR A 386 1.18 12.29 12.38
CA TYR A 386 0.11 12.94 11.63
C TYR A 386 -0.47 11.99 10.60
N GLY A 387 -1.79 11.83 10.59
CA GLY A 387 -2.46 10.97 9.61
C GLY A 387 -2.31 11.53 8.20
N GLU A 388 -1.96 10.66 7.26
CA GLU A 388 -1.91 10.97 5.84
C GLU A 388 -3.34 10.95 5.26
N SER A 389 -3.71 12.00 4.51
CA SER A 389 -5.06 12.23 3.99
C SER A 389 -5.32 11.57 2.65
#